data_AF-A0A7J4MLB2-F1
#
_entry.id   AF-A0A7J4MLB2-F1
#
_cell.length_a   1.000
_cell.length_b   1.000
_cell.length_c   1.000
_cell.angle_alpha   90.00
_cell.angle_beta   90.00
_cell.angle_gamma   90.00
#
_symmetry.space_group_name_H-M   'P 1'
#
loop_
_entity.id
_entity.type
_entity.pdbx_description
1 polymer ?
#
loop_
_entity_poly.entity_id
_entity_poly.type
_entity_poly.pdbx_seq_one_letter_code
_entity_poly.pdbx_strand_id
1 'polypeptide(L)'
;MSAISEPIGEQAMKYFRPAEIAVVFLVIFSTASLEFKDETEDFELLQVDSIDGTLDLKTRTSMDSLGLSEFKPGALVEINLNVTSITTTECQICITNPLGVLLQGDVNVSGLRPIDSGGQVRVEGKINVTHLQEFSDDELILREWLIIDWDLDEFSTQWDIFIEHDPPKWAPSNRYDASLVDSDDSTKSRVGPVIYVEELLENSLNIHGCMPNSLNCDGINREEMNLTTTLSLAQEPIVVTFQNNWNEYNASDINQTGTDHIGDIRNLFEIEETTNQHLAYCLEGMEGIEAVQSWTVSGEMSSSIAPMGLWLSSIGLPSSSFSPTNGIWTEIDFLDHGCGAFTNEGKLLLGVSKS
;
A
#
# COMPACT_ATOMS: atom_id res chain seq x y z
N MET A 1 24.74 -48.16 -53.90
CA MET A 1 24.68 -47.66 -52.51
C MET A 1 23.92 -46.34 -52.52
N SER A 2 22.65 -46.35 -52.11
CA SER A 2 21.97 -45.19 -51.54
C SER A 2 20.85 -45.72 -50.64
N ALA A 3 20.83 -45.26 -49.40
CA ALA A 3 19.80 -45.58 -48.41
C ALA A 3 18.53 -44.76 -48.69
N ILE A 4 17.36 -45.36 -48.49
CA ILE A 4 16.11 -44.64 -48.24
C ILE A 4 15.39 -45.36 -47.09
N SER A 5 15.11 -44.57 -46.06
CA SER A 5 14.52 -44.87 -44.77
C SER A 5 13.02 -45.19 -44.84
N GLU A 6 12.57 -46.11 -43.99
CA GLU A 6 11.16 -46.44 -43.73
C GLU A 6 10.39 -45.25 -43.09
N PRO A 7 9.07 -45.11 -43.34
CA PRO A 7 8.25 -44.11 -42.66
C PRO A 7 7.76 -44.62 -41.30
N ILE A 8 7.99 -43.81 -40.26
CA ILE A 8 7.66 -44.01 -38.83
C ILE A 8 6.14 -43.80 -38.58
N GLY A 9 5.28 -44.24 -39.50
CA GLY A 9 3.85 -43.92 -39.45
C GLY A 9 2.96 -44.97 -38.78
N GLU A 10 3.39 -46.23 -38.71
CA GLU A 10 2.44 -47.35 -38.50
C GLU A 10 2.53 -48.02 -37.13
N GLN A 11 3.47 -47.63 -36.26
CA GLN A 11 3.63 -48.25 -34.93
C GLN A 11 3.01 -47.47 -33.76
N ALA A 12 2.59 -46.21 -33.94
CA ALA A 12 2.05 -45.40 -32.84
C ALA A 12 0.56 -45.69 -32.51
N MET A 13 -0.20 -46.30 -33.41
CA MET A 13 -1.66 -46.51 -33.23
C MET A 13 -2.06 -47.78 -32.46
N LYS A 14 -1.10 -48.61 -32.02
CA LYS A 14 -1.41 -49.89 -31.35
C LYS A 14 -1.56 -49.82 -29.82
N TYR A 15 -1.40 -48.63 -29.22
CA TYR A 15 -1.30 -48.49 -27.76
C TYR A 15 -2.37 -47.63 -27.08
N PHE A 16 -3.39 -47.17 -27.79
CA PHE A 16 -4.49 -46.43 -27.16
C PHE A 16 -5.76 -47.27 -27.09
N ARG A 17 -6.22 -47.58 -25.87
CA ARG A 17 -7.50 -48.23 -25.65
C ARG A 17 -8.64 -47.29 -26.09
N PRO A 18 -9.78 -47.81 -26.56
CA PRO A 18 -10.93 -46.98 -26.97
C PRO A 18 -11.37 -45.97 -25.90
N ALA A 19 -11.21 -46.33 -24.62
CA ALA A 19 -11.48 -45.45 -23.49
C ALA A 19 -10.52 -44.26 -23.39
N GLU A 20 -9.23 -44.43 -23.70
CA GLU A 20 -8.23 -43.36 -23.65
C GLU A 20 -8.45 -42.37 -24.80
N ILE A 21 -8.84 -42.86 -25.99
CA ILE A 21 -9.26 -42.01 -27.10
C ILE A 21 -10.51 -41.19 -26.71
N ALA A 22 -11.48 -41.82 -26.05
CA ALA A 22 -12.66 -41.13 -25.58
C ALA A 22 -12.32 -40.04 -24.55
N VAL A 23 -11.40 -40.29 -23.62
CA VAL A 23 -10.92 -39.30 -22.65
C VAL A 23 -10.21 -38.14 -23.35
N VAL A 24 -9.33 -38.40 -24.32
CA VAL A 24 -8.65 -37.34 -25.08
C VAL A 24 -9.66 -36.49 -25.86
N PHE A 25 -10.65 -37.10 -26.50
CA PHE A 25 -11.71 -36.36 -27.18
C PHE A 25 -12.58 -35.57 -26.21
N LEU A 26 -12.86 -36.09 -25.02
CA LEU A 26 -13.63 -35.38 -23.99
C LEU A 26 -12.83 -34.19 -23.46
N VAL A 27 -11.51 -34.33 -23.25
CA VAL A 27 -10.62 -33.22 -22.88
C VAL A 27 -10.58 -32.17 -23.99
N ILE A 28 -10.35 -32.56 -25.25
CA ILE A 28 -10.33 -31.61 -26.39
C ILE A 28 -11.68 -30.92 -26.55
N PHE A 29 -12.79 -31.66 -26.42
CA PHE A 29 -14.14 -31.12 -26.54
C PHE A 29 -14.47 -30.18 -25.37
N SER A 30 -14.03 -30.50 -24.15
CA SER A 30 -14.22 -29.61 -22.99
C SER A 30 -13.37 -28.35 -23.10
N THR A 31 -12.12 -28.45 -23.57
CA THR A 31 -11.27 -27.28 -23.84
C THR A 31 -11.79 -26.44 -25.01
N ALA A 32 -12.39 -27.06 -26.04
CA ALA A 32 -12.97 -26.34 -27.17
C ALA A 32 -14.36 -25.77 -26.85
N SER A 33 -15.12 -26.38 -25.93
CA SER A 33 -16.40 -25.84 -25.44
C SER A 33 -16.23 -24.70 -24.45
N LEU A 34 -15.01 -24.48 -23.96
CA LEU A 34 -14.60 -23.27 -23.24
C LEU A 34 -14.29 -22.13 -24.24
N GLU A 35 -15.05 -22.03 -25.32
CA GLU A 35 -15.15 -20.78 -26.07
C GLU A 35 -15.94 -19.85 -25.17
N PHE A 36 -15.21 -19.13 -24.31
CA PHE A 36 -15.74 -18.02 -23.54
C PHE A 36 -16.37 -17.09 -24.56
N LYS A 37 -17.70 -17.11 -24.58
CA LYS A 37 -18.48 -16.05 -25.17
C LYS A 37 -18.19 -14.85 -24.29
N ASP A 38 -17.15 -14.10 -24.65
CA ASP A 38 -16.84 -12.82 -24.06
C ASP A 38 -17.93 -11.89 -24.57
N GLU A 39 -19.12 -12.01 -23.98
CA GLU A 39 -20.02 -10.89 -23.87
C GLU A 39 -19.29 -9.92 -22.94
N THR A 40 -18.37 -9.14 -23.52
CA THR A 40 -17.90 -7.91 -22.94
C THR A 40 -19.14 -7.02 -22.87
N GLU A 41 -19.96 -7.23 -21.84
CA GLU A 41 -20.72 -6.12 -21.28
C GLU A 41 -19.66 -5.06 -20.99
N ASP A 42 -19.76 -3.91 -21.68
CA ASP A 42 -19.06 -2.69 -21.30
C ASP A 42 -19.58 -2.35 -19.88
N PHE A 43 -19.02 -3.01 -18.88
CA PHE A 43 -19.19 -2.62 -17.50
C PHE A 43 -18.54 -1.25 -17.40
N GLU A 44 -19.36 -0.23 -17.16
CA GLU A 44 -18.88 1.08 -16.77
C GLU A 44 -18.02 0.90 -15.52
N LEU A 45 -16.70 0.97 -15.67
CA LEU A 45 -15.76 0.84 -14.56
C LEU A 45 -15.99 2.02 -13.62
N LEU A 46 -16.47 1.72 -12.42
CA LEU A 46 -16.61 2.69 -11.35
C LEU A 46 -15.27 2.89 -10.66
N GLN A 47 -14.96 4.13 -10.31
CA GLN A 47 -13.81 4.51 -9.51
C GLN A 47 -14.27 5.29 -8.29
N VAL A 48 -13.43 5.35 -7.27
CA VAL A 48 -13.68 6.20 -6.09
C VAL A 48 -13.65 7.67 -6.50
N ASP A 49 -14.67 8.41 -6.11
CA ASP A 49 -14.83 9.84 -6.40
C ASP A 49 -14.59 10.69 -5.15
N SER A 50 -15.21 10.33 -4.03
CA SER A 50 -15.06 11.05 -2.76
C SER A 50 -15.09 10.11 -1.56
N ILE A 51 -14.45 10.56 -0.47
CA ILE A 51 -14.45 9.89 0.83
C ILE A 51 -14.74 10.93 1.91
N ASP A 52 -15.79 10.74 2.69
CA ASP A 52 -16.15 11.62 3.79
C ASP A 52 -16.46 10.83 5.06
N GLY A 53 -16.21 11.39 6.23
CA GLY A 53 -16.59 10.73 7.48
C GLY A 53 -15.67 11.07 8.65
N THR A 54 -15.59 10.14 9.60
CA THR A 54 -14.94 10.37 10.89
C THR A 54 -14.02 9.24 11.33
N LEU A 55 -12.96 9.61 12.05
CA LEU A 55 -12.02 8.72 12.73
C LEU A 55 -11.88 9.14 14.20
N ASP A 56 -12.09 8.21 15.12
CA ASP A 56 -11.91 8.38 16.56
C ASP A 56 -10.57 7.76 16.99
N LEU A 57 -9.61 8.62 17.32
CA LEU A 57 -8.23 8.25 17.62
C LEU A 57 -8.07 7.77 19.07
N LYS A 58 -8.67 6.63 19.40
CA LYS A 58 -8.71 6.12 20.79
C LYS A 58 -7.38 5.56 21.30
N THR A 59 -6.44 5.25 20.41
CA THR A 59 -5.16 4.64 20.78
C THR A 59 -4.01 5.63 20.69
N ARG A 60 -2.91 5.36 21.39
CA ARG A 60 -1.67 6.13 21.25
C ARG A 60 -1.15 6.05 19.80
N THR A 61 -1.13 4.85 19.23
CA THR A 61 -0.72 4.62 17.84
C THR A 61 -1.52 5.45 16.83
N SER A 62 -2.85 5.58 17.00
CA SER A 62 -3.68 6.41 16.11
C SER A 62 -3.45 7.92 16.25
N MET A 63 -3.01 8.39 17.43
CA MET A 63 -2.64 9.79 17.61
C MET A 63 -1.28 10.07 16.94
N ASP A 64 -0.31 9.19 17.19
CA ASP A 64 1.06 9.36 16.73
C ASP A 64 1.15 9.24 15.20
N SER A 65 0.29 8.44 14.56
CA SER A 65 0.22 8.33 13.10
C SER A 65 -0.17 9.64 12.39
N LEU A 66 -0.77 10.60 13.11
CA LEU A 66 -1.13 11.92 12.59
C LEU A 66 -0.23 13.03 13.16
N GLY A 67 0.91 12.68 13.77
CA GLY A 67 1.81 13.65 14.39
C GLY A 67 1.29 14.25 15.70
N LEU A 68 0.24 13.68 16.30
CA LEU A 68 -0.44 14.23 17.49
C LEU A 68 0.11 13.64 18.81
N SER A 69 1.41 13.38 18.86
CA SER A 69 2.08 12.70 19.99
C SER A 69 1.99 13.50 21.31
N GLU A 70 1.94 14.83 21.22
CA GLU A 70 1.83 15.75 22.36
C GLU A 70 0.42 15.80 22.99
N PHE A 71 -0.55 15.09 22.41
CA PHE A 71 -1.93 15.06 22.86
C PHE A 71 -2.30 13.71 23.50
N LYS A 72 -3.35 13.72 24.33
CA LYS A 72 -3.94 12.50 24.91
C LYS A 72 -4.87 11.82 23.89
N PRO A 73 -4.95 10.48 23.89
CA PRO A 73 -5.87 9.75 23.00
C PRO A 73 -7.34 10.13 23.19
N GLY A 74 -8.10 9.98 22.10
CA GLY A 74 -9.52 10.28 21.97
C GLY A 74 -9.80 11.64 21.35
N ALA A 75 -9.05 12.00 20.30
CA ALA A 75 -9.40 13.09 19.40
C ALA A 75 -10.30 12.55 18.28
N LEU A 76 -11.16 13.42 17.74
CA LEU A 76 -12.05 13.09 16.63
C LEU A 76 -11.58 13.82 15.38
N VAL A 77 -11.33 13.07 14.32
CA VAL A 77 -10.96 13.58 13.00
C VAL A 77 -12.17 13.50 12.09
N GLU A 78 -12.50 14.59 11.42
CA GLU A 78 -13.47 14.65 10.34
C GLU A 78 -12.69 14.86 9.04
N ILE A 79 -12.96 14.04 8.03
CA ILE A 79 -12.32 14.12 6.71
C ILE A 79 -13.36 14.33 5.62
N ASN A 80 -12.99 15.11 4.60
CA ASN A 80 -13.74 15.25 3.36
C ASN A 80 -12.74 15.33 2.21
N LEU A 81 -12.61 14.25 1.45
CA LEU A 81 -11.58 14.05 0.45
C LEU A 81 -12.22 13.82 -0.92
N ASN A 82 -11.67 14.48 -1.94
CA ASN A 82 -11.91 14.14 -3.33
C ASN A 82 -10.79 13.23 -3.82
N VAL A 83 -11.14 12.28 -4.68
CA VAL A 83 -10.21 11.31 -5.27
C VAL A 83 -10.14 11.58 -6.76
N THR A 84 -8.92 11.67 -7.29
CA THR A 84 -8.67 11.93 -8.70
C THR A 84 -7.66 10.95 -9.24
N SER A 85 -7.97 10.33 -10.37
CA SER A 85 -7.03 9.47 -11.10
C SER A 85 -5.89 10.31 -11.67
N ILE A 86 -4.65 9.87 -11.47
CA ILE A 86 -3.45 10.60 -11.87
C ILE A 86 -2.44 9.71 -12.58
N THR A 87 -1.58 10.33 -13.38
CA THR A 87 -0.43 9.70 -14.01
C THR A 87 0.75 10.66 -14.02
N THR A 88 1.97 10.15 -14.19
CA THR A 88 3.15 10.98 -14.39
C THR A 88 3.98 10.49 -15.56
N THR A 89 4.62 11.44 -16.24
CA THR A 89 5.59 11.20 -17.32
C THR A 89 7.02 11.54 -16.89
N GLU A 90 7.19 12.00 -15.64
CA GLU A 90 8.43 12.53 -15.11
C GLU A 90 9.10 11.54 -14.14
N CYS A 91 9.06 10.24 -14.45
CA CYS A 91 9.75 9.22 -13.65
C CYS A 91 11.04 8.76 -14.33
N GLN A 92 12.19 8.99 -13.68
CA GLN A 92 13.50 8.68 -14.25
C GLN A 92 13.88 7.19 -14.16
N ILE A 93 13.37 6.50 -13.13
CA ILE A 93 13.69 5.08 -12.87
C ILE A 93 12.64 4.12 -13.46
N CYS A 94 11.51 4.64 -13.93
CA CYS A 94 10.40 3.84 -14.43
C CYS A 94 10.64 3.36 -15.87
N ILE A 95 10.14 2.17 -16.15
CA ILE A 95 10.01 1.54 -17.46
C ILE A 95 8.70 1.99 -18.11
N THR A 96 7.61 2.06 -17.33
CA THR A 96 6.28 2.51 -17.78
C THR A 96 5.83 3.74 -16.99
N ASN A 97 4.89 4.51 -17.54
CA ASN A 97 4.34 5.66 -16.81
C ASN A 97 3.49 5.17 -15.63
N PRO A 98 3.79 5.59 -14.39
CA PRO A 98 2.97 5.22 -13.25
C PRO A 98 1.54 5.74 -13.37
N LEU A 99 0.61 4.95 -12.86
CA LEU A 99 -0.81 5.28 -12.71
C LEU A 99 -1.16 5.28 -11.22
N GLY A 100 -2.14 6.08 -10.83
CA GLY A 100 -2.48 6.15 -9.42
C GLY A 100 -3.65 7.06 -9.11
N VAL A 101 -3.73 7.41 -7.82
CA VAL A 101 -4.78 8.25 -7.26
C VAL A 101 -4.19 9.36 -6.42
N LEU A 102 -4.84 10.51 -6.47
CA LEU A 102 -4.60 11.68 -5.64
C LEU A 102 -5.84 11.93 -4.79
N LEU A 103 -5.70 11.81 -3.47
CA LEU A 103 -6.74 12.17 -2.52
C LEU A 103 -6.42 13.55 -1.96
N GLN A 104 -7.36 14.48 -2.01
CA GLN A 104 -7.18 15.83 -1.48
C GLN A 104 -8.42 16.34 -0.79
N GLY A 105 -8.24 17.02 0.33
CA GLY A 105 -9.34 17.70 0.97
C GLY A 105 -9.05 18.24 2.34
N ASP A 106 -10.14 18.59 3.03
CA ASP A 106 -10.09 19.24 4.33
C ASP A 106 -10.11 18.19 5.45
N VAL A 107 -9.34 18.47 6.49
CA VAL A 107 -9.31 17.69 7.73
C VAL A 107 -9.57 18.61 8.91
N ASN A 108 -10.47 18.18 9.79
CA ASN A 108 -10.77 18.87 11.03
C ASN A 108 -10.55 17.93 12.22
N VAL A 109 -9.60 18.28 13.08
CA VAL A 109 -9.25 17.53 14.29
C VAL A 109 -9.78 18.27 15.51
N SER A 110 -10.69 17.63 16.24
CA SER A 110 -11.33 18.19 17.43
C SER A 110 -11.08 17.34 18.67
N GLY A 111 -11.28 17.93 19.85
CA GLY A 111 -11.12 17.22 21.13
C GLY A 111 -9.66 16.96 21.52
N LEU A 112 -8.70 17.64 20.87
CA LEU A 112 -7.29 17.57 21.18
C LEU A 112 -7.04 18.07 22.61
N ARG A 113 -6.46 17.22 23.44
CA ARG A 113 -6.17 17.50 24.85
C ARG A 113 -4.66 17.41 25.07
N PRO A 114 -3.95 18.54 25.18
CA PRO A 114 -2.52 18.52 25.42
C PRO A 114 -2.16 17.70 26.66
N ILE A 115 -1.00 17.03 26.63
CA ILE A 115 -0.53 16.24 27.77
C ILE A 115 -0.17 17.15 28.95
N ASP A 116 0.52 18.26 28.67
CA ASP A 116 1.15 19.13 29.66
C ASP A 116 0.36 20.39 30.02
N SER A 117 -0.81 20.60 29.39
CA SER A 117 -1.65 21.77 29.67
C SER A 117 -3.13 21.41 29.81
N GLY A 118 -3.89 22.32 30.42
CA GLY A 118 -5.34 22.20 30.54
C GLY A 118 -6.05 22.86 29.36
N GLY A 119 -7.03 22.19 28.78
CA GLY A 119 -7.86 22.74 27.70
C GLY A 119 -8.21 21.71 26.63
N GLN A 120 -9.02 22.14 25.67
CA GLN A 120 -9.25 21.44 24.43
C GLN A 120 -8.94 22.37 23.26
N VAL A 121 -8.25 21.84 22.27
CA VAL A 121 -7.87 22.54 21.03
C VAL A 121 -8.61 21.90 19.86
N ARG A 122 -8.78 22.68 18.80
CA ARG A 122 -9.25 22.24 17.49
C ARG A 122 -8.23 22.71 16.47
N VAL A 123 -7.87 21.84 15.54
CA VAL A 123 -6.96 22.13 14.44
C VAL A 123 -7.67 21.80 13.13
N GLU A 124 -7.57 22.71 12.18
CA GLU A 124 -8.12 22.55 10.83
C GLU A 124 -6.96 22.62 9.85
N GLY A 125 -7.01 21.79 8.81
CA GLY A 125 -5.96 21.78 7.80
C GLY A 125 -6.34 20.93 6.61
N LYS A 126 -5.33 20.47 5.89
CA LYS A 126 -5.50 19.76 4.62
C LYS A 126 -4.66 18.50 4.57
N ILE A 127 -5.14 17.53 3.81
CA ILE A 127 -4.37 16.34 3.47
C ILE A 127 -4.29 16.20 1.96
N ASN A 128 -3.10 15.84 1.49
CA ASN A 128 -2.83 15.39 0.14
C ASN A 128 -2.19 14.00 0.22
N VAL A 129 -2.83 12.99 -0.36
CA VAL A 129 -2.25 11.64 -0.48
C VAL A 129 -2.09 11.29 -1.95
N THR A 130 -0.85 11.07 -2.37
CA THR A 130 -0.53 10.60 -3.72
C THR A 130 -0.11 9.15 -3.63
N HIS A 131 -0.82 8.25 -4.32
CA HIS A 131 -0.39 6.86 -4.46
C HIS A 131 -0.23 6.53 -5.94
N LEU A 132 1.01 6.34 -6.39
CA LEU A 132 1.38 5.95 -7.75
C LEU A 132 1.91 4.52 -7.79
N GLN A 133 1.57 3.78 -8.83
CA GLN A 133 1.99 2.41 -9.07
C GLN A 133 2.51 2.27 -10.49
N GLU A 134 3.70 1.68 -10.63
CA GLU A 134 4.26 1.30 -11.92
C GLU A 134 3.91 -0.15 -12.22
N PHE A 135 3.37 -0.41 -13.41
CA PHE A 135 2.97 -1.75 -13.85
C PHE A 135 3.90 -2.29 -14.93
N SER A 136 4.15 -3.60 -14.88
CA SER A 136 4.78 -4.34 -15.97
C SER A 136 3.80 -4.57 -17.12
N ASP A 137 4.31 -5.07 -18.24
CA ASP A 137 3.49 -5.48 -19.39
C ASP A 137 2.47 -6.59 -19.04
N ASP A 138 2.73 -7.36 -17.99
CA ASP A 138 1.85 -8.43 -17.48
C ASP A 138 0.89 -7.93 -16.36
N GLU A 139 0.70 -6.61 -16.24
CA GLU A 139 -0.14 -5.96 -15.22
C GLU A 139 0.28 -6.28 -13.77
N LEU A 140 1.57 -6.52 -13.55
CA LEU A 140 2.14 -6.71 -12.21
C LEU A 140 2.72 -5.39 -11.71
N ILE A 141 2.51 -5.08 -10.43
CA ILE A 141 3.10 -3.92 -9.79
C ILE A 141 4.61 -4.14 -9.62
N LEU A 142 5.40 -3.30 -10.27
CA LEU A 142 6.85 -3.24 -10.14
C LEU A 142 7.24 -2.37 -8.96
N ARG A 143 6.64 -1.18 -8.86
CA ARG A 143 7.00 -0.16 -7.88
C ARG A 143 5.78 0.61 -7.40
N GLU A 144 5.84 1.10 -6.18
CA GLU A 144 4.81 1.94 -5.57
C GLU A 144 5.46 3.18 -4.93
N TRP A 145 4.80 4.33 -5.05
CA TRP A 145 5.12 5.54 -4.31
C TRP A 145 3.88 6.01 -3.57
N LEU A 146 4.00 6.17 -2.26
CA LEU A 146 2.96 6.70 -1.39
C LEU A 146 3.50 7.94 -0.70
N ILE A 147 2.93 9.10 -1.04
CA ILE A 147 3.26 10.39 -0.46
C ILE A 147 2.04 10.85 0.35
N ILE A 148 2.26 11.12 1.63
CA ILE A 148 1.22 11.64 2.53
C ILE A 148 1.73 12.99 3.01
N ASP A 149 1.12 14.06 2.54
CA ASP A 149 1.36 15.43 2.95
C ASP A 149 0.17 15.89 3.80
N TRP A 150 0.46 16.15 5.07
CA TRP A 150 -0.52 16.49 6.08
C TRP A 150 -0.20 17.88 6.63
N ASP A 151 -0.98 18.88 6.21
CA ASP A 151 -0.82 20.29 6.57
C ASP A 151 -1.77 20.61 7.74
N LEU A 152 -1.22 20.63 8.96
CA LEU A 152 -1.92 21.03 10.20
C LEU A 152 -1.14 22.16 10.91
N ASP A 153 -0.66 23.14 10.16
CA ASP A 153 0.10 24.27 10.70
C ASP A 153 1.37 23.79 11.45
N GLU A 154 1.46 23.98 12.77
CA GLU A 154 2.62 23.57 13.58
C GLU A 154 2.78 22.04 13.73
N PHE A 155 1.78 21.24 13.35
CA PHE A 155 1.82 19.77 13.41
C PHE A 155 1.90 19.13 12.02
N SER A 156 2.30 19.91 11.02
CA SER A 156 2.43 19.41 9.65
C SER A 156 3.48 18.31 9.57
N THR A 157 3.22 17.29 8.76
CA THR A 157 4.17 16.21 8.52
C THR A 157 4.01 15.70 7.11
N GLN A 158 5.13 15.35 6.50
CA GLN A 158 5.15 14.70 5.19
C GLN A 158 5.85 13.36 5.30
N TRP A 159 5.25 12.34 4.68
CA TRP A 159 5.81 11.02 4.53
C TRP A 159 5.95 10.68 3.06
N ASP A 160 7.13 10.23 2.67
CA ASP A 160 7.41 9.72 1.34
C ASP A 160 7.86 8.27 1.46
N ILE A 161 7.08 7.36 0.88
CA ILE A 161 7.31 5.92 0.94
C ILE A 161 7.49 5.40 -0.49
N PHE A 162 8.59 4.69 -0.72
CA PHE A 162 8.90 4.02 -1.97
C PHE A 162 8.99 2.51 -1.73
N ILE A 163 8.41 1.71 -2.62
CA ILE A 163 8.49 0.25 -2.56
C ILE A 163 8.86 -0.28 -3.94
N GLU A 164 9.86 -1.15 -4.01
CA GLU A 164 10.17 -1.96 -5.19
C GLU A 164 9.85 -3.44 -4.90
N HIS A 165 9.07 -4.05 -5.80
CA HIS A 165 8.65 -5.45 -5.68
C HIS A 165 9.54 -6.35 -6.54
N ASP A 166 10.38 -7.15 -5.87
CA ASP A 166 11.19 -8.19 -6.49
C ASP A 166 10.94 -9.53 -5.76
N PRO A 167 10.08 -10.43 -6.30
CA PRO A 167 9.42 -10.37 -7.60
C PRO A 167 8.24 -9.38 -7.66
N PRO A 168 7.81 -8.97 -8.87
CA PRO A 168 6.66 -8.08 -9.04
C PRO A 168 5.40 -8.56 -8.34
N LYS A 169 4.68 -7.63 -7.71
CA LYS A 169 3.47 -7.91 -6.95
C LYS A 169 2.27 -8.05 -7.87
N TRP A 170 1.50 -9.10 -7.67
CA TRP A 170 0.25 -9.27 -8.40
C TRP A 170 -0.87 -8.43 -7.77
N ALA A 171 -1.54 -7.61 -8.58
CA ALA A 171 -2.69 -6.80 -8.18
C ALA A 171 -3.82 -6.93 -9.21
N PRO A 172 -4.66 -7.97 -9.12
CA PRO A 172 -5.75 -8.16 -10.05
C PRO A 172 -6.81 -7.07 -9.86
N SER A 173 -7.22 -6.46 -10.98
CA SER A 173 -8.15 -5.32 -11.06
C SER A 173 -9.58 -5.59 -10.59
N ASN A 174 -9.95 -6.84 -10.31
CA ASN A 174 -11.36 -7.22 -10.09
C ASN A 174 -11.56 -8.47 -9.21
N ARG A 175 -10.74 -8.69 -8.19
CA ARG A 175 -10.93 -9.86 -7.31
C ARG A 175 -11.89 -9.58 -6.16
N TYR A 176 -12.75 -10.58 -5.94
CA TYR A 176 -13.26 -10.96 -4.62
C TYR A 176 -12.24 -10.61 -3.55
N ASP A 177 -12.55 -9.63 -2.72
CA ASP A 177 -11.72 -9.34 -1.57
C ASP A 177 -11.85 -10.52 -0.61
N ALA A 178 -10.92 -11.47 -0.73
CA ALA A 178 -10.88 -12.66 0.11
C ALA A 178 -10.66 -12.29 1.58
N SER A 179 -10.28 -11.04 1.88
CA SER A 179 -10.23 -10.52 3.23
C SER A 179 -11.62 -10.19 3.79
N LEU A 180 -12.69 -10.18 2.98
CA LEU A 180 -14.06 -9.95 3.39
C LEU A 180 -14.92 -11.24 3.34
N VAL A 181 -15.95 -11.30 4.18
CA VAL A 181 -17.00 -12.33 4.22
C VAL A 181 -18.35 -11.68 4.21
N ASP A 182 -19.26 -12.20 3.39
CA ASP A 182 -20.67 -11.82 3.43
C ASP A 182 -21.27 -12.16 4.80
N SER A 183 -21.97 -11.20 5.36
CA SER A 183 -22.68 -11.26 6.63
C SER A 183 -24.02 -10.54 6.48
N ASP A 184 -25.03 -11.29 6.06
CA ASP A 184 -26.39 -10.81 5.80
C ASP A 184 -26.41 -9.61 4.83
N ASP A 185 -26.58 -8.39 5.36
CA ASP A 185 -26.69 -7.14 4.59
C ASP A 185 -25.35 -6.37 4.45
N SER A 186 -24.24 -6.93 4.95
CA SER A 186 -22.91 -6.29 4.95
C SER A 186 -21.82 -7.30 4.60
N THR A 187 -20.62 -6.83 4.24
CA THR A 187 -19.42 -7.67 4.23
C THR A 187 -18.50 -7.31 5.39
N LYS A 188 -17.85 -8.31 5.98
CA LYS A 188 -17.02 -8.16 7.18
C LYS A 188 -15.61 -8.66 6.95
N SER A 189 -14.62 -7.99 7.53
CA SER A 189 -13.22 -8.47 7.60
C SER A 189 -13.08 -9.88 8.20
N ARG A 190 -12.41 -10.79 7.49
CA ARG A 190 -11.97 -12.12 7.94
C ARG A 190 -10.79 -12.08 8.88
N VAL A 191 -9.88 -11.14 8.65
CA VAL A 191 -8.58 -11.04 9.31
C VAL A 191 -8.23 -9.57 9.52
N GLY A 192 -7.53 -9.26 10.61
CA GLY A 192 -7.15 -7.89 10.96
C GLY A 192 -8.20 -7.17 11.82
N PRO A 193 -8.25 -5.82 11.79
CA PRO A 193 -9.24 -5.07 12.53
C PRO A 193 -10.65 -5.40 12.04
N VAL A 194 -11.64 -5.30 12.93
CA VAL A 194 -13.04 -5.53 12.56
C VAL A 194 -13.55 -4.38 11.72
N ILE A 195 -13.89 -4.66 10.47
CA ILE A 195 -14.41 -3.70 9.49
C ILE A 195 -15.67 -4.29 8.85
N TYR A 196 -16.66 -3.44 8.63
CA TYR A 196 -17.88 -3.72 7.89
C TYR A 196 -17.95 -2.79 6.68
N VAL A 197 -18.34 -3.34 5.54
CA VAL A 197 -18.61 -2.63 4.30
C VAL A 197 -20.07 -2.86 3.96
N GLU A 198 -20.83 -1.77 3.85
CA GLU A 198 -22.25 -1.78 3.54
C GLU A 198 -22.48 -1.01 2.23
N GLU A 199 -23.15 -1.66 1.28
CA GLU A 199 -23.61 -0.96 0.08
C GLU A 199 -24.79 -0.05 0.45
N LEU A 200 -24.62 1.24 0.21
CA LEU A 200 -25.70 2.23 0.27
C LEU A 200 -26.42 2.31 -1.08
N LEU A 201 -27.35 3.25 -1.21
CA LEU A 201 -28.01 3.56 -2.48
C LEU A 201 -27.05 4.33 -3.41
N GLU A 202 -27.25 4.19 -4.73
CA GLU A 202 -26.65 5.05 -5.76
C GLU A 202 -25.10 5.07 -5.77
N ASN A 203 -24.45 3.90 -5.92
CA ASN A 203 -23.00 3.78 -6.05
C ASN A 203 -22.22 4.36 -4.85
N SER A 204 -22.74 4.17 -3.65
CA SER A 204 -22.09 4.60 -2.42
C SER A 204 -21.86 3.41 -1.49
N LEU A 205 -20.72 3.43 -0.79
CA LEU A 205 -20.32 2.42 0.19
C LEU A 205 -20.13 3.11 1.53
N ASN A 206 -20.68 2.55 2.61
CA ASN A 206 -20.29 2.92 3.96
C ASN A 206 -19.30 1.89 4.49
N ILE A 207 -18.20 2.36 5.07
CA ILE A 207 -17.24 1.52 5.77
C ILE A 207 -17.10 2.00 7.19
N HIS A 208 -17.40 1.11 8.13
CA HIS A 208 -17.29 1.39 9.55
C HIS A 208 -16.59 0.25 10.29
N GLY A 209 -15.95 0.56 11.41
CA GLY A 209 -15.12 -0.43 12.08
C GLY A 209 -14.14 0.13 13.09
N CYS A 210 -13.07 -0.63 13.27
CA CYS A 210 -12.05 -0.39 14.29
C CYS A 210 -10.75 0.16 13.70
N MET A 211 -10.13 1.08 14.45
CA MET A 211 -8.75 1.47 14.17
C MET A 211 -7.80 0.29 14.50
N PRO A 212 -6.63 0.23 13.85
CA PRO A 212 -5.60 -0.75 14.20
C PRO A 212 -5.27 -0.73 15.70
N ASN A 213 -5.00 -1.90 16.28
CA ASN A 213 -4.66 -2.07 17.70
C ASN A 213 -5.73 -1.62 18.71
N SER A 214 -6.98 -1.46 18.30
CA SER A 214 -8.08 -1.21 19.23
C SER A 214 -8.53 -2.48 19.95
N LEU A 215 -8.49 -2.46 21.29
CA LEU A 215 -8.87 -3.59 22.15
C LEU A 215 -10.38 -3.65 22.46
N ASN A 216 -11.07 -2.52 22.38
CA ASN A 216 -12.45 -2.38 22.89
C ASN A 216 -13.47 -2.07 21.79
N CYS A 217 -13.03 -2.01 20.55
CA CYS A 217 -13.88 -1.80 19.39
C CYS A 217 -14.40 -3.15 18.87
N ASP A 218 -15.69 -3.19 18.53
CA ASP A 218 -16.36 -4.35 17.94
C ASP A 218 -16.93 -4.06 16.54
N GLY A 219 -16.77 -2.82 16.07
CA GLY A 219 -17.21 -2.33 14.77
C GLY A 219 -18.72 -2.15 14.63
N ILE A 220 -19.53 -2.48 15.65
CA ILE A 220 -21.00 -2.37 15.61
C ILE A 220 -21.51 -1.46 16.72
N ASN A 221 -21.25 -1.80 17.99
CA ASN A 221 -21.69 -0.99 19.13
C ASN A 221 -20.67 0.09 19.48
N ARG A 222 -19.42 -0.15 19.07
CA ARG A 222 -18.29 0.75 19.27
C ARG A 222 -17.50 0.76 17.97
N GLU A 223 -17.80 1.76 17.16
CA GLU A 223 -17.01 2.12 16.00
C GLU A 223 -15.97 3.19 16.39
N GLU A 224 -14.87 3.18 15.65
CA GLU A 224 -13.81 4.18 15.70
C GLU A 224 -13.54 4.77 14.31
N MET A 225 -14.13 4.19 13.27
CA MET A 225 -14.08 4.69 11.92
C MET A 225 -15.46 4.52 11.32
N ASN A 226 -15.92 5.56 10.62
CA ASN A 226 -17.16 5.56 9.86
C ASN A 226 -16.96 6.50 8.67
N LEU A 227 -16.76 5.92 7.49
CA LEU A 227 -16.46 6.60 6.24
C LEU A 227 -17.50 6.25 5.21
N THR A 228 -17.95 7.23 4.45
CA THR A 228 -18.78 7.06 3.27
C THR A 228 -17.92 7.33 2.05
N THR A 229 -17.97 6.40 1.10
CA THR A 229 -17.31 6.50 -0.18
C THR A 229 -18.38 6.64 -1.26
N THR A 230 -18.15 7.51 -2.23
CA THR A 230 -18.99 7.60 -3.43
C THR A 230 -18.18 7.15 -4.64
N LEU A 231 -18.84 6.45 -5.56
CA LEU A 231 -18.22 5.94 -6.77
C LEU A 231 -18.80 6.67 -8.00
N SER A 232 -17.93 7.07 -8.90
CA SER A 232 -18.29 7.72 -10.17
C SER A 232 -17.68 6.94 -11.34
N LEU A 233 -18.08 7.29 -12.56
CA LEU A 233 -17.52 6.69 -13.76
C LEU A 233 -16.02 6.98 -13.85
N ALA A 234 -15.23 5.99 -14.27
CA ALA A 234 -13.80 6.14 -14.49
C ALA A 234 -13.49 7.36 -15.36
N GLN A 235 -12.57 8.20 -14.88
CA GLN A 235 -12.12 9.41 -15.57
C GLN A 235 -10.70 9.21 -16.09
N GLU A 236 -10.38 9.88 -17.20
CA GLU A 236 -9.01 9.90 -17.74
C GLU A 236 -8.03 10.49 -16.70
N PRO A 237 -6.89 9.83 -16.44
CA PRO A 237 -5.93 10.31 -15.45
C PRO A 237 -5.37 11.69 -15.78
N ILE A 238 -5.26 12.56 -14.77
CA ILE A 238 -4.62 13.86 -14.89
C ILE A 238 -3.10 13.71 -14.76
N VAL A 239 -2.35 14.38 -15.64
CA VAL A 239 -0.88 14.39 -15.56
C VAL A 239 -0.43 15.29 -14.40
N VAL A 240 0.33 14.73 -13.46
CA VAL A 240 0.93 15.46 -12.34
C VAL A 240 2.45 15.45 -12.42
N THR A 241 3.06 16.51 -11.89
CA THR A 241 4.50 16.58 -11.67
C THR A 241 4.90 15.63 -10.56
N PHE A 242 5.97 14.87 -10.76
CA PHE A 242 6.43 13.87 -9.80
C PHE A 242 7.94 14.00 -9.61
N GLN A 243 8.36 14.28 -8.37
CA GLN A 243 9.77 14.47 -8.02
C GLN A 243 10.06 13.71 -6.72
N ASN A 244 10.26 12.40 -6.85
CA ASN A 244 10.56 11.52 -5.71
C ASN A 244 11.73 10.59 -6.08
N ASN A 245 12.89 11.22 -6.29
CA ASN A 245 14.12 10.52 -6.68
C ASN A 245 14.86 10.05 -5.41
N TRP A 246 14.99 8.74 -5.26
CA TRP A 246 15.75 8.12 -4.18
C TRP A 246 17.21 7.95 -4.61
N ASN A 247 18.12 8.62 -3.90
CA ASN A 247 19.55 8.59 -4.15
C ASN A 247 20.30 7.94 -2.99
N GLU A 248 21.40 7.27 -3.32
CA GLU A 248 22.32 6.74 -2.32
C GLU A 248 23.14 7.88 -1.69
N TYR A 249 23.23 7.88 -0.36
CA TYR A 249 24.00 8.83 0.42
C TYR A 249 25.24 8.16 1.02
N ASN A 250 26.40 8.81 0.88
CA ASN A 250 27.61 8.32 1.51
C ASN A 250 27.65 8.71 3.00
N ALA A 251 27.35 7.73 3.87
CA ALA A 251 27.38 7.90 5.32
C ALA A 251 28.64 7.31 5.99
N SER A 252 29.67 6.94 5.21
CA SER A 252 30.84 6.17 5.71
C SER A 252 31.66 6.89 6.77
N ASP A 253 31.65 8.23 6.78
CA ASP A 253 32.46 9.07 7.69
C ASP A 253 31.67 9.52 8.93
N ILE A 254 30.38 9.17 9.05
CA ILE A 254 29.51 9.59 10.14
C ILE A 254 29.67 8.63 11.33
N ASN A 255 30.08 9.18 12.48
CA ASN A 255 30.34 8.41 13.70
C ASN A 255 29.24 8.58 14.76
N GLN A 256 28.21 9.38 14.48
CA GLN A 256 27.09 9.60 15.39
C GLN A 256 26.01 8.55 15.14
N THR A 257 25.55 7.94 16.24
CA THR A 257 24.55 6.87 16.27
C THR A 257 23.36 7.30 17.11
N GLY A 258 22.21 6.65 16.92
CA GLY A 258 20.98 6.98 17.63
C GLY A 258 20.08 7.86 16.77
N THR A 259 19.60 7.28 15.68
CA THR A 259 18.62 7.89 14.79
C THR A 259 17.22 7.82 15.41
N ASP A 260 16.40 8.86 15.27
CA ASP A 260 15.01 8.91 15.76
C ASP A 260 14.05 9.75 14.91
N HIS A 261 14.51 10.44 13.87
CA HIS A 261 13.66 11.37 13.10
C HIS A 261 12.54 10.70 12.30
N ILE A 262 12.69 9.43 11.89
CA ILE A 262 11.59 8.65 11.28
C ILE A 262 10.70 7.92 12.30
N GLY A 263 10.89 8.19 13.59
CA GLY A 263 10.13 7.60 14.69
C GLY A 263 10.34 6.10 14.85
N ASP A 264 9.23 5.38 15.03
CA ASP A 264 9.19 3.97 15.40
C ASP A 264 9.07 3.00 14.20
N ILE A 265 9.30 3.46 12.97
CA ILE A 265 9.20 2.62 11.75
C ILE A 265 10.07 1.38 11.86
N ARG A 266 11.24 1.50 12.48
CA ARG A 266 12.16 0.39 12.74
C ARG A 266 11.48 -0.79 13.43
N ASN A 267 10.47 -0.53 14.28
CA ASN A 267 9.75 -1.54 15.05
C ASN A 267 8.80 -2.38 14.17
N LEU A 268 8.61 -2.01 12.90
CA LEU A 268 7.90 -2.83 11.91
C LEU A 268 8.74 -4.00 11.41
N PHE A 269 10.05 -3.97 11.69
CA PHE A 269 11.00 -5.01 11.29
C PHE A 269 11.43 -5.85 12.48
N GLU A 270 11.76 -7.10 12.22
CA GLU A 270 12.49 -7.95 13.16
C GLU A 270 13.98 -7.58 13.09
N ILE A 271 14.34 -6.54 13.84
CA ILE A 271 15.71 -6.04 13.92
C ILE A 271 16.57 -6.96 14.78
N GLU A 272 17.76 -7.30 14.29
CA GLU A 272 18.78 -8.07 15.00
C GLU A 272 19.96 -7.17 15.45
N GLU A 273 21.18 -7.49 15.03
CA GLU A 273 22.39 -6.78 15.42
C GLU A 273 22.62 -5.55 14.54
N THR A 274 23.18 -4.50 15.15
CA THR A 274 23.69 -3.35 14.42
C THR A 274 24.84 -3.76 13.50
N THR A 275 24.89 -3.17 12.30
CA THR A 275 25.94 -3.42 11.31
C THR A 275 26.59 -2.11 10.85
N ASN A 276 27.85 -2.20 10.43
CA ASN A 276 28.60 -1.07 9.85
C ASN A 276 28.40 -0.96 8.32
N GLN A 277 27.54 -1.80 7.74
CA GLN A 277 27.15 -1.70 6.35
C GLN A 277 26.03 -0.66 6.23
N HIS A 278 26.42 0.58 5.90
CA HIS A 278 25.48 1.67 5.68
C HIS A 278 25.19 1.79 4.20
N LEU A 279 24.02 1.30 3.77
CA LEU A 279 23.48 1.55 2.43
C LEU A 279 22.32 2.53 2.60
N ALA A 280 22.68 3.81 2.78
CA ALA A 280 21.72 4.86 3.04
C ALA A 280 21.11 5.34 1.73
N TYR A 281 19.78 5.33 1.64
CA TYR A 281 19.03 5.93 0.54
C TYR A 281 18.07 6.95 1.09
N CYS A 282 17.94 8.09 0.40
CA CYS A 282 16.84 8.99 0.65
C CYS A 282 16.53 9.92 -0.53
N LEU A 283 15.51 10.77 -0.38
CA LEU A 283 15.13 11.78 -1.36
C LEU A 283 16.30 12.68 -1.74
N GLU A 284 16.33 13.11 -3.00
CA GLU A 284 17.29 14.07 -3.51
C GLU A 284 17.21 15.42 -2.78
N GLY A 285 18.36 16.05 -2.55
CA GLY A 285 18.42 17.44 -2.07
C GLY A 285 18.57 17.63 -0.56
N MET A 286 18.83 16.56 0.20
CA MET A 286 19.14 16.70 1.63
C MET A 286 20.63 16.81 1.88
N GLU A 287 21.01 17.65 2.83
CA GLU A 287 22.40 17.91 3.19
C GLU A 287 22.57 17.89 4.71
N GLY A 288 23.79 17.55 5.16
CA GLY A 288 24.12 17.61 6.59
C GLY A 288 23.60 16.42 7.38
N ILE A 289 24.09 15.21 7.07
CA ILE A 289 23.81 14.01 7.86
C ILE A 289 24.33 14.21 9.29
N GLU A 290 23.43 14.11 10.27
CA GLU A 290 23.75 14.26 11.69
C GLU A 290 24.06 12.91 12.34
N ALA A 291 23.29 11.87 12.00
CA ALA A 291 23.47 10.52 12.50
C ALA A 291 23.17 9.47 11.43
N VAL A 292 23.79 8.30 11.57
CA VAL A 292 23.49 7.10 10.76
C VAL A 292 23.49 5.89 11.66
N GLN A 293 22.57 4.97 11.41
CA GLN A 293 22.61 3.67 12.05
C GLN A 293 22.03 2.59 11.13
N SER A 294 22.52 1.37 11.26
CA SER A 294 22.05 0.26 10.43
C SER A 294 21.95 -1.03 11.22
N TRP A 295 21.01 -1.87 10.83
CA TRP A 295 20.74 -3.15 11.47
C TRP A 295 20.43 -4.23 10.45
N THR A 296 20.75 -5.46 10.78
CA THR A 296 20.25 -6.62 10.04
C THR A 296 18.79 -6.87 10.39
N VAL A 297 18.02 -7.29 9.39
CA VAL A 297 16.60 -7.63 9.53
C VAL A 297 16.43 -9.11 9.23
N SER A 298 15.85 -9.87 10.17
CA SER A 298 15.54 -11.28 9.97
C SER A 298 14.34 -11.47 9.04
N GLY A 299 14.41 -12.50 8.19
CA GLY A 299 13.30 -12.93 7.33
C GLY A 299 12.57 -14.19 7.85
N GLU A 300 12.80 -14.61 9.10
CA GLU A 300 12.24 -15.88 9.61
C GLU A 300 10.73 -15.81 9.88
N MET A 301 10.18 -14.62 10.14
CA MET A 301 8.74 -14.36 10.10
C MET A 301 8.46 -13.28 9.06
N SER A 302 7.85 -13.64 7.94
CA SER A 302 7.37 -12.67 6.94
C SER A 302 6.13 -11.95 7.48
N SER A 303 6.29 -10.99 8.39
CA SER A 303 5.23 -10.06 8.69
C SER A 303 5.16 -9.04 7.56
N SER A 304 4.17 -9.21 6.67
CA SER A 304 3.86 -8.19 5.68
C SER A 304 3.40 -6.92 6.38
N ILE A 305 4.04 -5.80 6.07
CA ILE A 305 3.67 -4.46 6.49
C ILE A 305 2.67 -3.94 5.44
N ALA A 306 1.42 -3.70 5.82
CA ALA A 306 0.38 -3.18 4.92
C ALA A 306 -0.45 -2.11 5.65
N PRO A 307 0.08 -0.88 5.76
CA PRO A 307 -0.58 0.20 6.51
C PRO A 307 -1.96 0.47 5.93
N MET A 308 -3.00 0.32 6.76
CA MET A 308 -4.41 0.48 6.36
C MET A 308 -4.83 -0.32 5.12
N GLY A 309 -4.10 -1.38 4.76
CA GLY A 309 -4.28 -2.02 3.45
C GLY A 309 -5.68 -2.59 3.23
N LEU A 310 -6.27 -3.16 4.29
CA LEU A 310 -7.64 -3.68 4.28
C LEU A 310 -8.67 -2.56 4.11
N TRP A 311 -8.45 -1.41 4.74
CA TRP A 311 -9.35 -0.27 4.62
C TRP A 311 -9.34 0.29 3.20
N LEU A 312 -8.14 0.57 2.68
CA LEU A 312 -7.95 1.09 1.33
C LEU A 312 -8.50 0.13 0.27
N SER A 313 -8.21 -1.18 0.37
CA SER A 313 -8.76 -2.16 -0.57
C SER A 313 -10.28 -2.25 -0.51
N SER A 314 -10.88 -2.13 0.67
CA SER A 314 -12.34 -2.23 0.86
C SER A 314 -13.10 -1.07 0.22
N ILE A 315 -12.51 0.14 0.15
CA ILE A 315 -13.08 1.28 -0.59
C ILE A 315 -12.71 1.28 -2.07
N GLY A 316 -11.94 0.31 -2.57
CA GLY A 316 -11.47 0.30 -3.96
C GLY A 316 -10.28 1.23 -4.24
N LEU A 317 -9.53 1.62 -3.21
CA LEU A 317 -8.27 2.33 -3.36
C LEU A 317 -7.08 1.36 -3.39
N PRO A 318 -5.97 1.71 -4.06
CA PRO A 318 -4.79 0.87 -4.07
C PRO A 318 -4.16 0.77 -2.67
N SER A 319 -3.75 -0.44 -2.29
CA SER A 319 -3.08 -0.70 -1.01
C SER A 319 -1.67 -1.25 -1.19
N SER A 320 -0.72 -0.59 -0.53
CA SER A 320 0.68 -0.99 -0.53
C SER A 320 0.94 -2.05 0.54
N SER A 321 1.85 -2.97 0.23
CA SER A 321 2.25 -4.02 1.15
C SER A 321 3.71 -4.40 0.91
N PHE A 322 4.50 -4.49 1.97
CA PHE A 322 5.91 -4.86 1.88
C PHE A 322 6.24 -6.01 2.82
N SER A 323 6.96 -7.01 2.34
CA SER A 323 7.40 -8.15 3.15
C SER A 323 8.93 -8.21 3.14
N PRO A 324 9.60 -7.68 4.17
CA PRO A 324 11.05 -7.71 4.26
C PRO A 324 11.55 -9.16 4.38
N THR A 325 12.57 -9.52 3.61
CA THR A 325 13.24 -10.82 3.72
C THR A 325 14.75 -10.62 3.71
N ASN A 326 15.42 -10.90 4.83
CA ASN A 326 16.88 -10.91 4.99
C ASN A 326 17.59 -9.73 4.31
N GLY A 327 17.71 -8.61 5.02
CA GLY A 327 18.32 -7.40 4.46
C GLY A 327 18.91 -6.50 5.53
N ILE A 328 19.23 -5.27 5.12
CA ILE A 328 19.77 -4.24 6.00
C ILE A 328 18.79 -3.07 6.01
N TRP A 329 18.37 -2.68 7.19
CA TRP A 329 17.67 -1.42 7.42
C TRP A 329 18.70 -0.35 7.82
N THR A 330 18.79 0.73 7.07
CA THR A 330 19.67 1.87 7.34
C THR A 330 18.84 3.11 7.57
N GLU A 331 19.06 3.79 8.69
CA GLU A 331 18.46 5.08 9.00
C GLU A 331 19.52 6.19 8.94
N ILE A 332 19.14 7.34 8.42
CA ILE A 332 19.92 8.58 8.45
C ILE A 332 19.04 9.72 8.95
N ASP A 333 19.60 10.53 9.84
CA ASP A 333 18.95 11.73 10.34
C ASP A 333 19.68 12.96 9.82
N PHE A 334 18.90 13.95 9.41
CA PHE A 334 19.29 15.32 9.10
C PHE A 334 18.64 16.26 10.11
N LEU A 335 19.02 17.53 10.15
CA LEU A 335 18.56 18.49 11.18
C LEU A 335 17.04 18.41 11.50
N ASP A 336 16.18 18.42 10.49
CA ASP A 336 14.72 18.41 10.65
C ASP A 336 14.03 17.24 9.90
N HIS A 337 14.82 16.31 9.34
CA HIS A 337 14.31 15.25 8.46
C HIS A 337 14.92 13.92 8.85
N GLY A 338 14.21 12.83 8.57
CA GLY A 338 14.72 11.47 8.76
C GLY A 338 14.45 10.61 7.55
N CYS A 339 15.33 9.65 7.32
CA CYS A 339 15.15 8.64 6.29
C CYS A 339 15.47 7.25 6.78
N GLY A 340 14.78 6.27 6.23
CA GLY A 340 15.02 4.85 6.42
C GLY A 340 15.00 4.12 5.08
N ALA A 341 15.94 3.21 4.87
CA ALA A 341 16.05 2.42 3.65
C ALA A 341 16.25 0.94 3.98
N PHE A 342 15.41 0.08 3.43
CA PHE A 342 15.63 -1.35 3.42
C PHE A 342 16.32 -1.76 2.12
N THR A 343 17.47 -2.42 2.27
CA THR A 343 18.24 -2.92 1.13
C THR A 343 18.45 -4.43 1.24
N ASN A 344 18.41 -5.10 0.10
CA ASN A 344 18.78 -6.51 -0.02
C ASN A 344 19.68 -6.70 -1.24
N GLU A 345 20.80 -7.41 -1.05
CA GLU A 345 21.84 -7.60 -2.07
C GLU A 345 22.30 -6.29 -2.75
N GLY A 346 22.26 -5.17 -2.02
CA GLY A 346 22.65 -3.84 -2.52
C GLY A 346 21.55 -3.09 -3.28
N LYS A 347 20.36 -3.67 -3.48
CA LYS A 347 19.20 -3.01 -4.08
C LYS A 347 18.31 -2.35 -3.02
N LEU A 348 17.80 -1.16 -3.31
CA LEU A 348 16.75 -0.51 -2.52
C LEU A 348 15.41 -1.19 -2.79
N LEU A 349 14.74 -1.67 -1.74
CA LEU A 349 13.40 -2.29 -1.87
C LEU A 349 12.31 -1.53 -1.10
N LEU A 350 12.68 -0.79 -0.06
CA LEU A 350 11.78 0.12 0.64
C LEU A 350 12.56 1.37 1.03
N GLY A 351 12.03 2.53 0.71
CA GLY A 351 12.49 3.83 1.21
C GLY A 351 11.37 4.49 2.01
N VAL A 352 11.70 5.11 3.15
CA VAL A 352 10.80 5.96 3.91
C VAL A 352 11.52 7.24 4.29
N SER A 353 10.91 8.38 3.99
CA SER A 353 11.39 9.70 4.36
C SER A 353 10.30 10.41 5.12
N LYS A 354 10.69 11.16 6.15
CA LYS A 354 9.79 11.94 6.98
C LYS A 354 10.36 13.35 7.17
N SER A 355 9.51 14.35 7.02
CA SER A 355 9.78 15.76 7.34
C SER A 355 8.66 16.41 8.12
#